data_AF-A0A967G6E6-F1
#
_entry.id   AF-A0A967G6E6-F1
#
_cell.length_a   1.000
_cell.length_b   1.000
_cell.length_c   1.000
_cell.angle_alpha   90.00
_cell.angle_beta   90.00
_cell.angle_gamma   90.00
#
_symmetry.space_group_name_H-M   'P 1'
#
loop_
_entity.id
_entity.type
_entity.pdbx_description
1 polymer ?
#
loop_
_entity_poly.entity_id
_entity_poly.type
_entity_poly.pdbx_seq_one_letter_code
_entity_poly.pdbx_strand_id
1 'polypeptide(L)'
;KFEQNFGPEFAARIEKEAMKTAAKAEKAAAEAMRQVEKTARQVRWQSDHSMWKPTTTATPKKERQATEAEQLKILKMVEKGVISPEEASTLLEAIEG
;
A
#
# COMPACT_ATOMS: atom_id res chain seq x y z
N LYS A 1 -5.66 40.38 7.80
CA LYS A 1 -4.58 40.89 6.91
C LYS A 1 -3.36 40.01 7.13
N PHE A 2 -3.09 39.07 6.22
CA PHE A 2 -1.91 38.20 6.26
C PHE A 2 -0.84 38.82 5.36
N GLU A 3 -0.22 39.90 5.83
CA GLU A 3 1.06 40.33 5.27
C GLU A 3 2.13 39.64 6.10
N GLN A 4 2.36 38.35 5.80
CA GLN A 4 3.55 37.68 6.29
C GLN A 4 4.73 38.19 5.49
N ASN A 5 5.74 38.68 6.19
CA ASN A 5 6.95 39.24 5.63
C ASN A 5 7.71 38.19 4.81
N PHE A 6 7.41 38.09 3.51
CA PHE A 6 8.17 37.34 2.50
C PHE A 6 9.46 38.10 2.16
N GLY A 7 10.29 38.34 3.18
CA GLY A 7 11.59 38.99 3.04
C GLY A 7 12.70 38.03 2.61
N PRO A 8 13.92 38.55 2.38
CA PRO A 8 15.09 37.74 2.00
C PRO A 8 15.38 36.58 2.96
N GLU A 9 15.12 36.78 4.25
CA GLU A 9 15.24 35.76 5.30
C GLU A 9 14.26 34.59 5.12
N PHE A 10 13.05 34.84 4.62
CA PHE A 10 12.07 33.78 4.33
C PHE A 10 12.51 32.95 3.12
N ALA A 11 13.00 33.61 2.07
CA ALA A 11 13.54 32.93 0.90
C ALA A 11 14.74 32.03 1.26
N ALA A 12 15.67 32.51 2.09
CA ALA A 12 16.81 31.74 2.57
C ALA A 12 16.39 30.51 3.40
N ARG A 13 15.31 30.62 4.21
CA ARG A 13 14.76 29.49 4.96
C ARG A 13 14.13 28.45 4.05
N ILE A 14 13.34 28.87 3.07
CA ILE A 14 12.75 27.97 2.07
C ILE A 14 13.84 27.22 1.30
N GLU A 15 14.88 27.92 0.84
CA GLU A 15 15.97 27.30 0.08
C GLU A 15 16.70 26.23 0.91
N LYS A 16 17.00 26.54 2.18
CA LYS A 16 17.62 25.59 3.11
C LYS A 16 16.72 24.38 3.39
N GLU A 17 15.41 24.58 3.43
CA GLU A 17 14.43 23.52 3.67
C GLU A 17 14.23 22.66 2.42
N ALA A 18 14.19 23.26 1.23
CA ALA A 18 14.14 22.59 -0.06
C ALA A 18 15.38 21.69 -0.31
N MET A 19 16.57 22.18 0.03
CA MET A 19 17.78 21.34 -0.05
C MET A 19 17.72 20.13 0.89
N LYS A 20 17.19 20.31 2.10
CA LYS A 20 17.04 19.20 3.08
C LYS A 20 15.98 18.19 2.66
N THR A 21 14.89 18.63 2.05
CA THR A 21 13.83 17.74 1.57
C THR A 21 14.31 16.95 0.36
N ALA A 22 15.03 17.57 -0.57
CA ALA A 22 15.66 16.89 -1.70
C ALA A 22 16.62 15.79 -1.23
N ALA A 23 17.54 16.10 -0.31
CA ALA A 23 18.49 15.11 0.22
C ALA A 23 17.80 13.94 0.95
N LYS A 24 16.68 14.20 1.64
CA LYS A 24 15.87 13.14 2.28
C LYS A 24 15.14 12.28 1.25
N ALA A 25 14.61 12.88 0.18
CA ALA A 25 13.93 12.17 -0.88
C ALA A 25 14.89 11.23 -1.63
N GLU A 26 16.12 11.68 -1.93
CA GLU A 26 17.16 10.84 -2.53
C GLU A 26 17.53 9.65 -1.63
N LYS A 27 17.69 9.89 -0.33
CA LYS A 27 18.00 8.83 0.64
C LYS A 27 16.87 7.80 0.72
N ALA A 28 15.62 8.24 0.76
CA ALA A 28 14.45 7.36 0.79
C ALA A 28 14.32 6.54 -0.50
N ALA A 29 14.57 7.15 -1.66
CA ALA A 29 14.57 6.45 -2.94
C ALA A 29 15.68 5.37 -3.00
N ALA A 30 16.88 5.68 -2.52
CA ALA A 30 17.98 4.73 -2.46
C ALA A 30 17.69 3.54 -1.51
N GLU A 31 17.06 3.79 -0.37
CA GLU A 31 16.63 2.75 0.57
C GLU A 31 15.51 1.88 -0.02
N ALA A 32 14.55 2.48 -0.72
CA ALA A 32 13.49 1.76 -1.42
C ALA A 32 14.06 0.82 -2.49
N MET A 33 15.00 1.30 -3.33
CA MET A 33 15.67 0.47 -4.33
C MET A 33 16.40 -0.72 -3.70
N ARG A 34 17.07 -0.53 -2.56
CA ARG A 34 17.72 -1.63 -1.82
C ARG A 34 16.74 -2.68 -1.31
N GLN A 35 15.53 -2.30 -0.90
CA GLN A 35 14.52 -3.25 -0.45
C GLN A 35 13.89 -4.02 -1.62
N VAL A 36 13.69 -3.36 -2.77
CA VAL A 36 13.23 -4.01 -3.99
C VAL A 36 14.26 -5.04 -4.47
N GLU A 37 15.56 -4.70 -4.47
CA GLU A 37 16.60 -5.66 -4.89
C GLU A 37 16.67 -6.89 -3.98
N LYS A 38 16.57 -6.71 -2.65
CA LYS A 38 16.55 -7.83 -1.70
C LYS A 38 15.35 -8.74 -1.93
N THR A 39 14.16 -8.16 -2.11
CA THR A 39 12.93 -8.90 -2.39
C THR A 39 13.05 -9.64 -3.72
N ALA A 40 13.57 -9.00 -4.76
CA ALA A 40 13.78 -9.62 -6.07
C ALA A 40 14.75 -10.82 -6.00
N ARG A 41 15.83 -10.71 -5.23
CA ARG A 41 16.74 -11.85 -4.98
C ARG A 41 16.02 -12.99 -4.26
N GLN A 42 15.23 -12.69 -3.23
CA GLN A 42 14.52 -13.70 -2.43
C GLN A 42 13.45 -14.44 -3.24
N VAL A 43 12.73 -13.73 -4.12
CA VAL A 43 11.78 -14.33 -5.07
C VAL A 43 12.50 -15.25 -6.05
N ARG A 44 13.67 -14.86 -6.56
CA ARG A 44 14.46 -15.69 -7.49
C ARG A 44 14.85 -17.04 -6.89
N TRP A 45 15.23 -17.08 -5.60
CA TRP A 45 15.54 -18.33 -4.89
C TRP A 45 14.32 -19.22 -4.66
N GLN A 46 13.13 -18.64 -4.44
CA GLN A 46 11.89 -19.42 -4.29
C GLN A 46 11.38 -20.00 -5.63
N SER A 47 11.58 -19.28 -6.74
CA SER A 47 11.19 -19.77 -8.06
C SER A 47 12.01 -20.98 -8.54
N ASP A 48 13.27 -21.11 -8.13
CA ASP A 48 14.13 -22.26 -8.48
C ASP A 48 13.74 -23.54 -7.70
N HIS A 49 13.23 -23.40 -6.47
CA HIS A 49 12.70 -24.51 -5.68
C HIS A 49 11.24 -24.88 -5.97
N SER A 50 10.55 -24.12 -6.82
CA SER A 50 9.15 -24.39 -7.17
C SER A 50 8.97 -25.36 -8.34
N MET A 51 10.05 -25.88 -8.94
CA MET A 51 9.98 -26.82 -10.06
C MET A 51 9.74 -28.29 -9.63
N TRP A 52 9.68 -28.57 -8.32
CA TRP A 52 9.44 -29.90 -7.75
C TRP A 52 8.33 -29.89 -6.68
N LYS A 53 7.18 -29.27 -6.97
CA LYS A 53 5.96 -29.57 -6.21
C LYS A 53 4.78 -29.76 -7.16
N PRO A 54 4.09 -30.92 -7.11
CA PRO A 54 2.84 -31.08 -7.85
C PRO A 54 1.86 -30.02 -7.36
N THR A 55 1.19 -29.37 -8.30
CA THR A 55 0.09 -28.43 -8.09
C THR A 55 -1.06 -29.13 -7.35
N THR A 56 -0.96 -29.21 -6.03
CA THR A 56 -2.05 -29.65 -5.17
C THR A 56 -2.06 -28.80 -3.90
N THR A 57 -2.42 -27.54 -4.06
CA THR A 57 -3.15 -26.84 -3.01
C THR A 57 -4.52 -26.55 -3.58
N ALA A 58 -5.38 -27.57 -3.54
CA ALA A 58 -6.77 -27.30 -3.25
C ALA A 58 -6.76 -26.47 -1.96
N THR A 59 -6.93 -25.15 -2.09
CA THR A 59 -7.23 -24.31 -0.94
C THR A 59 -8.40 -24.97 -0.22
N PRO A 60 -8.32 -25.25 1.09
CA PRO A 60 -9.51 -25.65 1.80
C PRO A 60 -10.53 -24.55 1.52
N LYS A 61 -11.61 -24.92 0.85
CA LYS A 61 -12.79 -24.09 0.67
C LYS A 61 -13.34 -23.94 2.09
N LYS A 62 -12.75 -23.00 2.85
CA LYS A 62 -13.16 -22.67 4.20
C LYS A 62 -14.60 -22.22 4.06
N GLU A 63 -15.49 -23.10 4.46
CA GLU A 63 -16.90 -22.81 4.56
C GLU A 63 -17.02 -21.51 5.37
N ARG A 64 -17.69 -20.56 4.73
CA ARG A 64 -17.80 -19.16 5.09
C ARG A 64 -18.42 -19.06 6.47
N GLN A 65 -17.59 -18.83 7.47
CA GLN A 65 -18.03 -18.01 8.59
C GLN A 65 -17.74 -16.57 8.16
N ALA A 66 -18.80 -15.91 7.71
CA ALA A 66 -18.89 -14.48 7.51
C ALA A 66 -18.28 -13.79 8.74
N THR A 67 -17.05 -13.33 8.61
CA THR A 67 -16.27 -12.77 9.72
C THR A 67 -15.81 -11.39 9.32
N GLU A 68 -15.55 -10.55 10.31
CA GLU A 68 -15.05 -9.16 10.20
C GLU A 68 -14.02 -8.94 9.08
N ALA A 69 -13.26 -9.97 8.72
CA ALA A 69 -12.36 -10.00 7.57
C ALA A 69 -13.05 -9.74 6.21
N GLU A 70 -14.26 -10.23 5.98
CA GLU A 70 -15.05 -10.00 4.76
C GLU A 70 -15.63 -8.59 4.72
N GLN A 71 -16.12 -8.06 5.84
CA GLN A 71 -16.54 -6.66 5.97
C GLN A 71 -15.37 -5.71 5.68
N LEU A 72 -14.19 -5.97 6.27
CA LEU A 72 -12.96 -5.22 5.99
C LEU A 72 -12.54 -5.31 4.51
N LYS A 73 -12.79 -6.44 3.85
CA LYS A 73 -12.49 -6.61 2.42
C LYS A 73 -13.42 -5.74 1.57
N ILE A 74 -14.71 -5.69 1.89
CA ILE A 74 -15.69 -4.85 1.19
C ILE A 74 -15.33 -3.37 1.36
N LEU A 75 -15.02 -2.92 2.58
CA LEU A 75 -14.60 -1.53 2.83
C LEU A 75 -13.34 -1.16 2.04
N LYS A 76 -12.35 -2.06 1.95
CA LYS A 76 -11.16 -1.86 1.11
C LYS A 76 -11.47 -1.82 -0.39
N MET A 77 -12.53 -2.49 -0.84
CA MET A 77 -12.96 -2.42 -2.24
C MET A 77 -13.60 -1.07 -2.54
N VAL A 78 -14.37 -0.49 -1.61
CA VAL A 78 -14.92 0.88 -1.71
C VAL A 78 -13.79 1.92 -1.72
N GLU A 79 -12.84 1.82 -0.79
CA GLU A 79 -11.70 2.75 -0.71
C GLU A 79 -10.88 2.78 -2.01
N LYS A 80 -10.75 1.64 -2.67
CA LYS A 80 -10.07 1.51 -3.96
C LYS A 80 -10.93 1.89 -5.17
N GLY A 81 -12.20 2.20 -4.97
CA GLY A 81 -13.16 2.48 -6.05
C GLY A 81 -13.48 1.27 -6.92
N VAL A 82 -13.28 0.05 -6.42
CA VAL A 82 -13.58 -1.20 -7.14
C VAL A 82 -15.09 -1.46 -7.18
N ILE A 83 -15.80 -1.04 -6.14
CA ILE A 83 -17.27 -1.11 -6.01
C ILE A 83 -17.79 0.23 -5.50
N SER A 84 -19.05 0.54 -5.79
CA SER A 84 -19.71 1.73 -5.26
C SER A 84 -20.09 1.55 -3.78
N PRO A 85 -20.31 2.65 -3.04
CA PRO A 85 -20.85 2.58 -1.68
C PRO A 85 -22.20 1.85 -1.59
N GLU A 86 -23.03 1.98 -2.62
CA GLU A 86 -24.33 1.30 -2.72
C GLU A 86 -24.16 -0.21 -2.88
N GLU A 87 -23.26 -0.64 -3.78
CA GLU A 87 -22.91 -2.06 -3.96
C GLU A 87 -22.30 -2.66 -2.69
N ALA A 88 -21.50 -1.87 -1.96
CA ALA A 88 -20.94 -2.29 -0.68
C ALA A 88 -22.00 -2.49 0.40
N SER A 89 -23.04 -1.65 0.47
CA SER A 89 -24.16 -1.84 1.40
C SER A 89 -24.82 -3.20 1.20
N THR A 90 -25.15 -3.53 -0.05
CA THR A 90 -25.77 -4.82 -0.40
C THR A 90 -24.87 -6.01 -0.05
N LEU A 91 -23.56 -5.89 -0.25
CA LEU A 91 -22.61 -6.95 0.08
C LEU A 91 -22.42 -7.12 1.60
N LEU A 92 -22.47 -6.03 2.38
CA LEU A 92 -22.42 -6.09 3.84
C LEU A 92 -23.70 -6.70 4.41
N GLU A 93 -24.87 -6.29 3.92
CA GLU A 93 -26.18 -6.85 4.29
C GLU A 93 -26.27 -8.36 4.01
N ALA A 94 -25.72 -8.81 2.87
CA ALA A 94 -25.68 -10.23 2.51
C ALA A 94 -24.77 -11.10 3.41
N ILE A 95 -23.93 -10.47 4.22
CA ILE A 95 -22.97 -11.12 5.12
C ILE A 95 -23.44 -11.05 6.59
N GLU A 96 -24.21 -10.03 6.96
CA GLU A 96 -24.81 -9.86 8.29
C GLU A 96 -26.15 -10.60 8.47
N GLY A 97 -26.78 -11.03 7.38
CA GLY A 97 -28.09 -11.69 7.33
C GLY A 97 -28.10 -13.20 7.55
#